data_AF-A0A6F9AIU4-F1
#
_entry.id   AF-A0A6F9AIU4-F1
#
_cell.length_a   1.000
_cell.length_b   1.000
_cell.length_c   1.000
_cell.angle_alpha   90.00
_cell.angle_beta   90.00
_cell.angle_gamma   90.00
#
_symmetry.space_group_name_H-M   'P 1'
#
loop_
_entity.id
_entity.type
_entity.pdbx_description
1 polymer ?
#
loop_
_entity_poly.entity_id
_entity_poly.type
_entity_poly.pdbx_seq_one_letter_code
_entity_poly.pdbx_strand_id
1 'polypeptide(L)'
;KRVAAKHLIERYFRQLTEGCGNGACTNEFCASHLGFQPLDHNTAAIRALELCKMNAKLCGHPSAVFPDNNSAKETQPALLGDRHGKMTDHKDHLFPPREDFREVHYLTEEKVYEILSICEGKKDYSPLIRVIGRIFSSAEGLVQSFRKDKEQHPNTKEQRKTHQAKDEDKDEDDKERTSAMEQESEESEASASMEGATGATEITLGPVEVSVDIEAVRRVYDRLLSNEKMEAAFLNALVYLTPNVELDLTYLDVYDTNPDYLNIFIIVMENSNLHSPEYLETAMPLFCKCMSKLPLPAQAKLTRLWSQYSVEHIRSMMETFQQLITYTVISNEYDSDSLVNDDECVVAAAKCLKLVFYANVLGGDLDTGHNEEEEEEEEASESSELTLQDLLGEERRNKKGPRVDPLEKELGVRTLDCRRPLIPFEEFVNEPLNDVLEMDKDFTFFKVDSESKFSFQTCPFILNACTKSLGLYYDNRISMYSERRITALYSLVQGQQLNPYLRLKVRRDHIIDDALV
;
A
#
# COMPACT_ATOMS: atom_id res chain seq x y z
N LYS A 1 -10.61 -4.55 -18.73
CA LYS A 1 -11.69 -4.67 -17.72
C LYS A 1 -13.09 -4.28 -18.25
N ARG A 2 -13.31 -3.08 -18.82
CA ARG A 2 -14.63 -2.66 -19.37
C ARG A 2 -15.19 -3.56 -20.50
N VAL A 3 -14.31 -4.14 -21.33
CA VAL A 3 -14.69 -5.03 -22.44
C VAL A 3 -15.26 -6.37 -21.93
N ALA A 4 -14.67 -6.94 -20.88
CA ALA A 4 -15.14 -8.21 -20.30
C ALA A 4 -16.51 -8.07 -19.63
N ALA A 5 -16.73 -6.98 -18.88
CA ALA A 5 -18.03 -6.68 -18.29
C ALA A 5 -19.11 -6.45 -19.37
N LYS A 6 -18.78 -5.73 -20.45
CA LYS A 6 -19.67 -5.54 -21.60
C LYS A 6 -20.07 -6.88 -22.23
N HIS A 7 -19.10 -7.77 -22.47
CA HIS A 7 -19.38 -9.10 -23.04
C HIS A 7 -20.23 -9.97 -22.12
N LEU A 8 -20.03 -9.87 -20.79
CA LEU A 8 -20.81 -10.62 -19.82
C LEU A 8 -22.27 -10.14 -19.77
N ILE A 9 -22.49 -8.83 -19.72
CA ILE A 9 -23.83 -8.22 -19.77
C ILE A 9 -24.54 -8.57 -21.08
N GLU A 10 -23.82 -8.56 -22.21
CA GLU A 10 -24.38 -8.94 -23.51
C GLU A 10 -24.80 -10.41 -23.55
N ARG A 11 -24.07 -11.30 -22.89
CA ARG A 11 -24.46 -12.72 -22.77
C ARG A 11 -25.71 -12.91 -21.92
N TYR A 12 -25.84 -12.19 -20.80
CA TYR A 12 -27.08 -12.21 -20.00
C TYR A 12 -28.26 -11.63 -20.79
N PHE A 13 -28.02 -10.58 -21.56
CA PHE A 13 -29.04 -9.98 -22.42
C PHE A 13 -29.55 -10.98 -23.46
N ARG A 14 -28.64 -11.64 -24.21
CA ARG A 14 -29.02 -12.69 -25.17
C ARG A 14 -29.70 -13.88 -24.52
N GLN A 15 -29.30 -14.28 -23.32
CA GLN A 15 -29.96 -15.36 -22.58
C GLN A 15 -31.43 -15.01 -22.23
N LEU A 16 -31.74 -13.75 -21.97
CA LEU A 16 -33.08 -13.28 -21.65
C LEU A 16 -33.95 -13.02 -22.90
N THR A 17 -33.35 -12.69 -24.04
CA THR A 17 -34.08 -12.38 -25.29
C THR A 17 -34.18 -13.57 -26.25
N GLU A 18 -33.09 -14.30 -26.43
CA GLU A 18 -32.97 -15.42 -27.39
C GLU A 18 -32.97 -16.78 -26.67
N GLY A 19 -32.44 -16.83 -25.45
CA GLY A 19 -32.27 -18.06 -24.68
C GLY A 19 -31.15 -18.94 -25.22
N CYS A 20 -30.87 -20.05 -24.55
CA CYS A 20 -29.74 -20.92 -24.88
C CYS A 20 -30.02 -21.93 -26.01
N GLY A 21 -31.24 -21.95 -26.55
CA GLY A 21 -31.66 -22.86 -27.62
C GLY A 21 -31.88 -24.32 -27.21
N ASN A 22 -31.75 -24.64 -25.91
CA ASN A 22 -31.98 -25.98 -25.39
C ASN A 22 -33.43 -26.11 -24.90
N GLY A 23 -34.21 -27.01 -25.50
CA GLY A 23 -35.62 -27.24 -25.16
C GLY A 23 -35.85 -27.84 -23.76
N ALA A 24 -34.80 -28.32 -23.09
CA ALA A 24 -34.83 -28.81 -21.71
C ALA A 24 -34.02 -27.92 -20.75
N CYS A 25 -33.97 -26.60 -21.01
CA CYS A 25 -33.28 -25.66 -20.13
C CYS A 25 -33.92 -25.65 -18.74
N THR A 26 -33.11 -25.79 -17.69
CA THR A 26 -33.52 -25.73 -16.27
C THR A 26 -33.26 -24.35 -15.63
N ASN A 27 -32.78 -23.38 -16.40
CA ASN A 27 -32.47 -22.05 -15.89
C ASN A 27 -33.70 -21.14 -15.95
N GLU A 28 -34.17 -20.69 -14.78
CA GLU A 28 -35.31 -19.79 -14.63
C GLU A 28 -35.12 -18.43 -15.32
N PHE A 29 -33.87 -18.00 -15.53
CA PHE A 29 -33.51 -16.73 -16.16
C PHE A 29 -33.10 -16.90 -17.63
N CYS A 30 -33.70 -17.85 -18.35
CA CYS A 30 -33.42 -18.13 -19.75
C CYS A 30 -34.71 -18.16 -20.57
N ALA A 31 -34.70 -17.52 -21.74
CA ALA A 31 -35.87 -17.50 -22.63
C ALA A 31 -36.28 -18.89 -23.15
N SER A 32 -35.34 -19.86 -23.16
CA SER A 32 -35.62 -21.25 -23.57
C SER A 32 -36.25 -22.11 -22.45
N HIS A 33 -36.45 -21.57 -21.25
CA HIS A 33 -37.13 -22.27 -20.16
C HIS A 33 -38.65 -22.22 -20.31
N LEU A 34 -39.32 -23.36 -20.11
CA LEU A 34 -40.77 -23.53 -20.34
C LEU A 34 -41.67 -22.56 -19.53
N GLY A 35 -41.17 -22.04 -18.40
CA GLY A 35 -41.87 -21.09 -17.55
C GLY A 35 -41.46 -19.62 -17.71
N PHE A 36 -40.61 -19.28 -18.69
CA PHE A 36 -40.13 -17.92 -18.86
C PHE A 36 -41.13 -17.03 -19.60
N GLN A 37 -41.41 -15.84 -19.04
CA GLN A 37 -42.23 -14.83 -19.71
C GLN A 37 -41.36 -13.94 -20.60
N PRO A 38 -41.72 -13.73 -21.88
CA PRO A 38 -40.99 -12.83 -22.77
C PRO A 38 -40.92 -11.41 -22.19
N LEU A 39 -39.73 -10.83 -22.21
CA LEU A 39 -39.47 -9.46 -21.74
C LEU A 39 -39.30 -8.51 -22.93
N ASP A 40 -39.66 -7.24 -22.74
CA ASP A 40 -39.24 -6.18 -23.66
C ASP A 40 -37.72 -5.96 -23.59
N HIS A 41 -37.13 -5.44 -24.66
CA HIS A 41 -35.68 -5.25 -24.77
C HIS A 41 -35.13 -4.32 -23.68
N ASN A 42 -35.85 -3.26 -23.32
CA ASN A 42 -35.40 -2.36 -22.27
C ASN A 42 -35.42 -3.04 -20.90
N THR A 43 -36.46 -3.84 -20.62
CA THR A 43 -36.58 -4.61 -19.39
C THR A 43 -35.53 -5.74 -19.32
N ALA A 44 -35.23 -6.38 -20.45
CA ALA A 44 -34.19 -7.40 -20.55
C ALA A 44 -32.79 -6.81 -20.29
N ALA A 45 -32.52 -5.58 -20.74
CA ALA A 45 -31.25 -4.89 -20.49
C ALA A 45 -31.05 -4.55 -19.00
N ILE A 46 -32.10 -4.06 -18.33
CA ILE A 46 -32.08 -3.78 -16.89
C ILE A 46 -31.86 -5.09 -16.12
N ARG A 47 -32.60 -6.14 -16.46
CA ARG A 47 -32.47 -7.45 -15.79
C ARG A 47 -31.11 -8.11 -16.06
N ALA A 48 -30.51 -7.90 -17.22
CA ALA A 48 -29.16 -8.38 -17.53
C ALA A 48 -28.08 -7.71 -16.66
N LEU A 49 -28.25 -6.41 -16.36
CA LEU A 49 -27.38 -5.70 -15.41
C LEU A 49 -27.55 -6.24 -13.98
N GLU A 50 -28.77 -6.51 -13.56
CA GLU A 50 -29.06 -7.12 -12.24
C GLU A 50 -28.44 -8.52 -12.11
N LEU A 51 -28.62 -9.38 -13.13
CA LEU A 51 -28.03 -10.73 -13.14
C LEU A 51 -26.50 -10.71 -13.18
N CYS A 52 -25.91 -9.72 -13.85
CA CYS A 52 -24.47 -9.50 -13.85
C CYS A 52 -23.96 -9.05 -12.48
N LYS A 53 -24.71 -8.22 -11.74
CA LYS A 53 -24.37 -7.81 -10.37
C LYS A 53 -24.45 -8.99 -9.38
N MET A 54 -25.42 -9.88 -9.57
CA MET A 54 -25.66 -11.04 -8.70
C MET A 54 -24.89 -12.31 -9.12
N ASN A 55 -24.03 -12.24 -10.15
CA ASN A 55 -23.29 -13.37 -10.72
C ASN A 55 -24.17 -14.62 -10.99
N ALA A 56 -25.36 -14.41 -11.56
CA ALA A 56 -26.31 -15.49 -11.81
C ALA A 56 -25.79 -16.49 -12.86
N LYS A 57 -26.27 -17.74 -12.83
CA LYS A 57 -25.78 -18.79 -13.75
C LYS A 57 -26.11 -18.46 -15.21
N LEU A 58 -25.07 -18.44 -16.06
CA LEU A 58 -25.24 -18.38 -17.52
C LEU A 58 -25.44 -19.78 -18.11
N CYS A 59 -26.29 -19.86 -19.11
CA CYS A 59 -26.44 -21.05 -19.93
C CYS A 59 -25.27 -21.18 -20.93
N GLY A 60 -24.74 -22.39 -21.09
CA GLY A 60 -23.76 -22.67 -22.14
C GLY A 60 -24.43 -22.71 -23.52
N HIS A 61 -24.10 -21.77 -24.39
CA HIS A 61 -24.52 -21.84 -25.80
C HIS A 61 -23.66 -22.84 -26.57
N PRO A 62 -24.24 -23.74 -27.39
CA PRO A 62 -23.48 -24.44 -28.42
C PRO A 62 -23.10 -23.41 -29.50
N SER A 63 -21.80 -23.15 -29.65
CA SER A 63 -21.28 -22.14 -30.59
C SER A 63 -21.56 -22.57 -32.03
N ALA A 64 -22.34 -21.78 -32.76
CA ALA A 64 -22.50 -21.92 -34.21
C ALA A 64 -21.25 -21.37 -34.92
N VAL A 65 -20.70 -22.20 -35.80
CA VAL A 65 -19.50 -22.00 -36.63
C VAL A 65 -19.81 -21.07 -37.81
N PHE A 66 -18.92 -20.13 -38.11
CA PHE A 66 -18.63 -19.59 -39.46
C PHE A 66 -17.21 -19.01 -39.49
N PRO A 67 -16.55 -18.93 -40.66
CA PRO A 67 -15.28 -19.62 -40.90
C PRO A 67 -14.12 -18.66 -41.18
N ASP A 68 -12.91 -19.03 -40.77
CA ASP A 68 -11.68 -18.46 -41.33
C ASP A 68 -10.80 -19.59 -41.87
N ASN A 69 -10.41 -19.42 -43.13
CA ASN A 69 -9.63 -20.37 -43.91
C ASN A 69 -8.22 -19.81 -44.12
N ASN A 70 -7.22 -20.70 -43.93
CA ASN A 70 -5.78 -20.61 -44.22
C ASN A 70 -4.95 -19.75 -43.26
N SER A 71 -3.78 -20.15 -42.72
CA SER A 71 -2.86 -21.31 -42.84
C SER A 71 -1.71 -20.93 -41.86
N ALA A 72 -0.98 -21.75 -41.11
CA ALA A 72 -0.66 -23.17 -41.14
C ALA A 72 0.04 -23.60 -39.82
N LYS A 73 -0.14 -24.89 -39.50
CA LYS A 73 0.78 -25.83 -38.80
C LYS A 73 1.09 -25.64 -37.31
N GLU A 74 0.43 -26.47 -36.51
CA GLU A 74 1.10 -27.29 -35.50
C GLU A 74 0.72 -28.76 -35.68
N THR A 75 1.71 -29.62 -35.44
CA THR A 75 1.68 -31.06 -35.64
C THR A 75 1.60 -31.74 -34.29
N GLN A 76 0.58 -32.58 -34.08
CA GLN A 76 0.64 -33.70 -33.13
C GLN A 76 0.10 -34.96 -33.81
N PRO A 77 0.72 -36.13 -33.58
CA PRO A 77 0.02 -37.41 -33.61
C PRO A 77 -0.04 -37.98 -32.18
N ALA A 78 -1.24 -38.21 -31.64
CA ALA A 78 -2.05 -39.43 -31.76
C ALA A 78 -1.74 -40.45 -30.65
N LEU A 79 -2.79 -41.03 -30.04
CA LEU A 79 -3.07 -42.46 -30.11
C LEU A 79 -4.41 -42.83 -29.45
N LEU A 80 -5.18 -43.62 -30.20
CA LEU A 80 -6.44 -44.29 -29.87
C LEU A 80 -6.23 -45.53 -28.99
N GLY A 81 -7.27 -45.93 -28.26
CA GLY A 81 -7.43 -47.31 -27.80
C GLY A 81 -8.47 -47.54 -26.72
N ASP A 82 -9.75 -47.61 -27.11
CA ASP A 82 -10.86 -48.06 -26.27
C ASP A 82 -11.05 -49.59 -26.38
N ARG A 83 -11.10 -50.32 -25.26
CA ARG A 83 -11.66 -51.69 -25.17
C ARG A 83 -12.20 -51.98 -23.76
N HIS A 84 -13.46 -52.37 -23.73
CA HIS A 84 -14.21 -52.86 -22.57
C HIS A 84 -13.67 -54.20 -22.00
N GLY A 85 -13.73 -54.35 -20.66
CA GLY A 85 -13.58 -55.62 -19.93
C GLY A 85 -14.02 -55.48 -18.46
N LYS A 86 -14.91 -56.36 -18.00
CA LYS A 86 -15.61 -56.36 -16.71
C LYS A 86 -14.92 -57.32 -15.71
N MET A 87 -14.75 -56.91 -14.43
CA MET A 87 -14.54 -57.73 -13.19
C MET A 87 -13.28 -58.64 -13.16
N THR A 88 -12.54 -58.91 -12.08
CA THR A 88 -12.70 -58.91 -10.60
C THR A 88 -11.31 -58.90 -9.92
N ASP A 89 -11.31 -58.59 -8.62
CA ASP A 89 -10.41 -59.05 -7.53
C ASP A 89 -8.97 -58.55 -7.38
N HIS A 90 -8.80 -57.90 -6.21
CA HIS A 90 -7.72 -58.05 -5.22
C HIS A 90 -6.23 -58.03 -5.63
N LYS A 91 -5.52 -57.14 -4.90
CA LYS A 91 -4.06 -56.94 -4.74
C LYS A 91 -3.41 -56.02 -5.78
N ASP A 92 -3.11 -54.80 -5.34
CA ASP A 92 -1.72 -54.42 -5.08
C ASP A 92 -1.66 -53.09 -4.30
N HIS A 93 -1.47 -53.22 -2.99
CA HIS A 93 -0.87 -52.20 -2.14
C HIS A 93 0.64 -52.20 -2.42
N LEU A 94 1.15 -51.26 -3.23
CA LEU A 94 2.60 -51.06 -3.37
C LEU A 94 3.00 -49.60 -3.67
N PHE A 95 2.19 -48.65 -3.22
CA PHE A 95 2.65 -47.29 -2.99
C PHE A 95 2.33 -46.91 -1.53
N PRO A 96 3.30 -46.41 -0.74
CA PRO A 96 2.96 -45.85 0.57
C PRO A 96 1.95 -44.72 0.35
N PRO A 97 0.98 -44.52 1.28
CA PRO A 97 0.06 -43.41 1.17
C PRO A 97 0.89 -42.13 1.11
N ARG A 98 0.77 -41.35 0.04
CA ARG A 98 1.30 -39.99 0.04
C ARG A 98 0.59 -39.27 1.19
N GLU A 99 1.34 -38.94 2.23
CA GLU A 99 0.88 -38.04 3.29
C GLU A 99 0.59 -36.69 2.62
N ASP A 100 -0.64 -36.53 2.17
CA ASP A 100 -0.98 -35.48 1.21
C ASP A 100 -1.29 -34.14 1.93
N PHE A 101 -1.17 -34.09 3.27
CA PHE A 101 -1.38 -32.92 4.16
C PHE A 101 -2.57 -32.03 3.74
N ARG A 102 -3.60 -32.63 3.14
CA ARG A 102 -4.68 -31.88 2.46
C ARG A 102 -5.52 -31.05 3.43
N GLU A 103 -5.50 -31.40 4.70
CA GLU A 103 -6.28 -30.77 5.77
C GLU A 103 -5.58 -29.53 6.38
N VAL A 104 -4.32 -29.26 6.00
CA VAL A 104 -3.57 -28.10 6.52
C VAL A 104 -3.97 -26.82 5.78
N HIS A 105 -4.81 -25.99 6.41
CA HIS A 105 -5.31 -24.74 5.83
C HIS A 105 -4.50 -23.49 6.20
N TYR A 106 -3.69 -23.55 7.25
CA TYR A 106 -2.79 -22.49 7.71
C TYR A 106 -1.49 -23.11 8.25
N LEU A 107 -0.42 -22.30 8.34
CA LEU A 107 0.88 -22.74 8.85
C LEU A 107 1.14 -22.22 10.25
N THR A 108 1.76 -23.06 11.08
CA THR A 108 2.40 -22.71 12.35
C THR A 108 3.84 -23.19 12.30
N GLU A 109 4.71 -22.63 13.12
CA GLU A 109 6.12 -23.04 13.21
C GLU A 109 6.24 -24.55 13.46
N GLU A 110 5.47 -25.07 14.42
CA GLU A 110 5.45 -26.49 14.77
C GLU A 110 5.06 -27.38 13.58
N LYS A 111 4.02 -27.00 12.83
CA LYS A 111 3.61 -27.79 11.65
C LYS A 111 4.60 -27.74 10.52
N VAL A 112 5.26 -26.60 10.31
CA VAL A 112 6.33 -26.54 9.30
C VAL A 112 7.48 -27.47 9.68
N TYR A 113 7.92 -27.46 10.94
CA TYR A 113 9.00 -28.34 11.39
C TYR A 113 8.62 -29.82 11.41
N GLU A 114 7.38 -30.17 11.72
CA GLU A 114 6.89 -31.55 11.60
C GLU A 114 6.98 -32.04 10.15
N ILE A 115 6.45 -31.27 9.19
CA ILE A 115 6.48 -31.63 7.77
C ILE A 115 7.93 -31.67 7.28
N LEU A 116 8.76 -30.72 7.70
CA LEU A 116 10.18 -30.67 7.32
C LEU A 116 10.95 -31.88 7.84
N SER A 117 10.75 -32.30 9.09
CA SER A 117 11.37 -33.51 9.65
C SER A 117 10.99 -34.77 8.88
N ILE A 118 9.73 -34.87 8.43
CA ILE A 118 9.25 -35.99 7.62
C ILE A 118 9.90 -35.97 6.22
N CYS A 119 9.98 -34.78 5.61
CA CYS A 119 10.60 -34.58 4.30
C CYS A 119 12.11 -34.86 4.32
N GLU A 120 12.83 -34.45 5.37
CA GLU A 120 14.25 -34.75 5.56
C GLU A 120 14.51 -36.25 5.69
N GLY A 121 13.66 -36.95 6.45
CA GLY A 121 13.74 -38.40 6.60
C GLY A 121 13.52 -39.17 5.29
N LYS A 122 12.63 -38.67 4.42
CA LYS A 122 12.30 -39.29 3.12
C LYS A 122 13.14 -38.74 1.95
N LYS A 123 13.91 -37.66 2.15
CA LYS A 123 14.59 -36.85 1.11
C LYS A 123 13.67 -36.38 -0.02
N ASP A 124 12.37 -36.30 0.23
CA ASP A 124 11.36 -35.81 -0.72
C ASP A 124 10.63 -34.60 -0.13
N TYR A 125 10.91 -33.42 -0.70
CA TYR A 125 10.31 -32.15 -0.32
C TYR A 125 9.01 -31.85 -1.06
N SER A 126 8.57 -32.74 -1.96
CA SER A 126 7.33 -32.57 -2.73
C SER A 126 6.08 -32.32 -1.86
N PRO A 127 5.88 -32.99 -0.70
CA PRO A 127 4.74 -32.71 0.17
C PRO A 127 4.77 -31.28 0.72
N LEU A 128 5.92 -30.84 1.20
CA LEU A 128 6.11 -29.50 1.75
C LEU A 128 5.92 -28.41 0.69
N ILE A 129 6.47 -28.61 -0.52
CA ILE A 129 6.29 -27.71 -1.67
C ILE A 129 4.81 -27.56 -2.02
N ARG A 130 4.02 -28.65 -1.98
CA ARG A 130 2.57 -28.58 -2.26
C ARG A 130 1.81 -27.83 -1.17
N VAL A 131 2.16 -28.05 0.10
CA VAL A 131 1.52 -27.36 1.24
C VAL A 131 1.81 -25.86 1.18
N ILE A 132 3.07 -25.47 1.00
CA ILE A 132 3.47 -24.06 0.86
C ILE A 132 2.81 -23.45 -0.37
N GLY A 133 2.91 -24.10 -1.53
CA GLY A 133 2.29 -23.63 -2.76
C GLY A 133 0.80 -23.36 -2.59
N ARG A 134 0.07 -24.24 -1.88
CA ARG A 134 -1.35 -24.03 -1.61
C ARG A 134 -1.63 -22.88 -0.63
N ILE A 135 -0.90 -22.82 0.49
CA ILE A 135 -1.19 -21.85 1.57
C ILE A 135 -0.72 -20.45 1.15
N PHE A 136 0.48 -20.33 0.60
CA PHE A 136 1.02 -19.06 0.13
C PHE A 136 0.29 -18.51 -1.11
N SER A 137 -0.41 -19.35 -1.89
CA SER A 137 -1.27 -18.87 -2.99
C SER A 137 -2.65 -18.38 -2.52
N SER A 138 -2.99 -18.56 -1.23
CA SER A 138 -4.31 -18.23 -0.68
C SER A 138 -4.20 -17.12 0.36
N ALA A 139 -4.91 -16.01 0.13
CA ALA A 139 -4.97 -14.90 1.07
C ALA A 139 -5.51 -15.35 2.45
N GLU A 140 -6.59 -16.13 2.49
CA GLU A 140 -7.18 -16.66 3.73
C GLU A 140 -6.19 -17.52 4.53
N GLY A 141 -5.40 -18.35 3.83
CA GLY A 141 -4.40 -19.22 4.43
C GLY A 141 -3.29 -18.42 5.10
N LEU A 142 -2.78 -17.39 4.44
CA LEU A 142 -1.72 -16.52 4.98
C LEU A 142 -2.21 -15.64 6.13
N VAL A 143 -3.43 -15.12 6.06
CA VAL A 143 -4.02 -14.29 7.13
C VAL A 143 -4.11 -15.05 8.46
N GLN A 144 -4.39 -16.35 8.41
CA GLN A 144 -4.48 -17.21 9.60
C GLN A 144 -3.16 -17.88 9.98
N SER A 145 -2.09 -17.73 9.19
CA SER A 145 -0.81 -18.37 9.45
C SER A 145 0.02 -17.61 10.49
N PHE A 146 0.83 -18.35 11.25
CA PHE A 146 1.79 -17.84 12.23
C PHE A 146 1.20 -16.89 13.28
N ARG A 147 -0.07 -17.08 13.68
CA ARG A 147 -0.68 -16.26 14.72
C ARG A 147 -0.04 -16.54 16.08
N LYS A 148 0.20 -15.49 16.86
CA LYS A 148 0.59 -15.57 18.26
C LYS A 148 -0.49 -16.31 19.04
N ASP A 149 -0.07 -17.25 19.88
CA ASP A 149 -0.99 -17.91 20.81
C ASP A 149 -1.55 -16.87 21.77
N LYS A 150 -2.89 -16.85 21.90
CA LYS A 150 -3.62 -15.93 22.80
C LYS A 150 -3.21 -16.07 24.30
N GLU A 151 -2.33 -17.01 24.63
CA GLU A 151 -1.85 -17.27 25.99
C GLU A 151 -0.50 -16.60 26.32
N GLN A 152 0.19 -15.98 25.36
CA GLN A 152 1.49 -15.32 25.57
C GLN A 152 1.40 -13.79 25.73
N HIS A 153 0.32 -13.31 26.35
CA HIS A 153 0.34 -12.02 27.03
C HIS A 153 0.45 -12.26 28.54
N PRO A 154 1.61 -11.97 29.18
CA PRO A 154 1.71 -11.91 30.61
C PRO A 154 1.12 -10.57 31.06
N ASN A 155 -0.19 -10.40 30.92
CA ASN A 155 -0.89 -9.37 31.65
C ASN A 155 -2.33 -9.79 31.90
N THR A 156 -2.77 -9.58 33.15
CA THR A 156 -4.13 -9.78 33.67
C THR A 156 -4.48 -11.11 34.37
N LYS A 157 -3.56 -11.69 35.17
CA LYS A 157 -3.97 -12.53 36.33
C LYS A 157 -3.35 -12.15 37.68
N GLU A 158 -2.29 -11.33 37.71
CA GLU A 158 -1.68 -10.88 38.98
C GLU A 158 -2.21 -9.52 39.49
N GLN A 159 -2.71 -8.64 38.62
CA GLN A 159 -3.23 -7.33 39.06
C GLN A 159 -4.68 -7.36 39.59
N ARG A 160 -5.36 -8.53 39.55
CA ARG A 160 -6.69 -8.70 40.17
C ARG A 160 -6.65 -9.20 41.62
N LYS A 161 -5.47 -9.41 42.20
CA LYS A 161 -5.32 -9.85 43.61
C LYS A 161 -4.81 -8.78 44.58
N THR A 162 -4.44 -7.60 44.11
CA THR A 162 -3.95 -6.50 44.96
C THR A 162 -4.99 -5.45 45.33
N HIS A 163 -6.21 -5.52 44.80
CA HIS A 163 -7.32 -4.61 45.14
C HIS A 163 -8.44 -5.25 46.00
N GLN A 164 -8.16 -6.37 46.69
CA GLN A 164 -9.07 -7.00 47.65
C GLN A 164 -8.43 -7.15 49.05
N ALA A 165 -7.69 -6.14 49.48
CA ALA A 165 -7.23 -6.03 50.85
C ALA A 165 -7.07 -4.57 51.23
N LYS A 166 -8.22 -3.88 51.43
CA LYS A 166 -8.41 -2.71 52.31
C LYS A 166 -9.79 -2.11 52.03
N ASP A 167 -10.82 -2.81 52.50
CA ASP A 167 -11.97 -2.11 53.07
C ASP A 167 -11.62 -1.92 54.56
N GLU A 168 -11.74 -0.70 55.06
CA GLU A 168 -12.65 -0.36 56.17
C GLU A 168 -12.46 1.11 56.60
N ASP A 169 -13.61 1.79 56.61
CA ASP A 169 -14.01 2.94 57.44
C ASP A 169 -13.97 4.40 56.92
N LYS A 170 -15.20 4.91 56.72
CA LYS A 170 -15.78 6.20 57.22
C LYS A 170 -15.39 7.50 56.51
N ASP A 171 -16.26 8.47 56.22
CA ASP A 171 -17.70 8.72 56.47
C ASP A 171 -18.20 9.76 55.44
N GLU A 172 -19.53 9.89 55.38
CA GLU A 172 -20.42 10.81 54.66
C GLU A 172 -19.94 12.27 54.45
N ASP A 173 -20.24 12.88 53.28
CA ASP A 173 -21.40 13.79 53.16
C ASP A 173 -21.59 14.39 51.75
N ASP A 174 -22.87 14.51 51.37
CA ASP A 174 -23.44 15.09 50.15
C ASP A 174 -23.13 16.58 49.93
N LYS A 175 -22.97 16.99 48.65
CA LYS A 175 -23.77 18.08 48.03
C LYS A 175 -23.51 18.29 46.54
N GLU A 176 -24.59 18.16 45.77
CA GLU A 176 -24.76 18.72 44.43
C GLU A 176 -24.72 20.27 44.44
N ARG A 177 -24.15 20.89 43.40
CA ARG A 177 -24.83 21.83 42.46
C ARG A 177 -23.87 22.66 41.60
N THR A 178 -24.00 22.46 40.28
CA THR A 178 -24.15 23.44 39.18
C THR A 178 -23.45 24.82 39.19
N SER A 179 -22.79 25.07 38.04
CA SER A 179 -22.83 26.26 37.16
C SER A 179 -22.00 27.53 37.42
N ALA A 180 -21.34 27.95 36.33
CA ALA A 180 -21.10 29.31 35.81
C ALA A 180 -19.85 30.11 36.25
N MET A 181 -18.92 30.25 35.28
CA MET A 181 -18.40 31.48 34.63
C MET A 181 -17.74 32.63 35.46
N GLU A 182 -16.77 33.27 34.78
CA GLU A 182 -16.06 34.55 35.04
C GLU A 182 -14.72 34.40 35.81
N GLN A 183 -13.58 34.54 35.12
CA GLN A 183 -12.85 35.75 34.65
C GLN A 183 -11.94 36.41 35.71
N GLU A 184 -10.66 36.44 35.33
CA GLU A 184 -9.63 37.47 35.57
C GLU A 184 -8.81 37.53 36.87
N SER A 185 -7.49 37.50 36.61
CA SER A 185 -6.38 38.25 37.23
C SER A 185 -6.04 38.02 38.70
N GLU A 186 -4.83 37.56 38.97
CA GLU A 186 -3.72 38.45 39.34
C GLU A 186 -2.39 37.69 39.46
N GLU A 187 -1.34 38.39 39.05
CA GLU A 187 0.07 38.02 39.10
C GLU A 187 0.55 37.81 40.55
N SER A 188 1.46 36.86 40.76
CA SER A 188 2.41 36.90 41.88
C SER A 188 3.64 36.05 41.55
N GLU A 189 4.74 36.75 41.27
CA GLU A 189 6.10 36.24 41.23
C GLU A 189 6.52 35.68 42.60
N ALA A 190 7.29 34.58 42.60
CA ALA A 190 8.64 34.48 43.20
C ALA A 190 9.00 33.06 43.68
N SER A 191 9.97 32.48 42.97
CA SER A 191 11.16 31.83 43.51
C SER A 191 11.06 30.49 44.27
N ALA A 192 11.57 29.41 43.67
CA ALA A 192 12.90 28.86 43.98
C ALA A 192 13.01 27.32 43.83
N SER A 193 13.99 26.95 42.99
CA SER A 193 14.97 25.85 43.16
C SER A 193 14.61 24.41 42.76
N MET A 194 15.32 24.01 41.69
CA MET A 194 16.11 22.78 41.50
C MET A 194 15.42 21.42 41.58
N GLU A 195 15.31 20.78 40.41
CA GLU A 195 15.99 19.55 39.97
C GLU A 195 15.11 18.88 38.90
N GLY A 196 15.15 19.45 37.68
CA GLY A 196 14.44 18.93 36.52
C GLY A 196 15.30 17.90 35.80
N ALA A 197 15.11 16.64 36.15
CA ALA A 197 15.64 15.50 35.41
C ALA A 197 15.27 15.61 33.93
N THR A 198 16.23 15.22 33.10
CA THR A 198 16.11 14.95 31.66
C THR A 198 14.86 14.13 31.35
N GLY A 199 13.77 14.81 30.99
CA GLY A 199 12.59 14.21 30.42
C GLY A 199 12.68 14.35 28.91
N ALA A 200 13.43 13.45 28.27
CA ALA A 200 13.15 13.15 26.88
C ALA A 200 11.72 12.62 26.88
N THR A 201 10.78 13.36 26.30
CA THR A 201 9.46 12.86 25.99
C THR A 201 9.67 11.84 24.87
N GLU A 202 10.10 10.62 25.26
CA GLU A 202 10.04 9.47 24.38
C GLU A 202 8.59 9.41 23.92
N ILE A 203 8.38 9.67 22.63
CA ILE A 203 7.20 9.16 21.93
C ILE A 203 7.37 7.64 21.97
N THR A 204 7.04 7.02 23.11
CA THR A 204 6.84 5.58 23.21
C THR A 204 5.61 5.29 22.36
N LEU A 205 5.83 5.14 21.06
CA LEU A 205 4.93 4.48 20.13
C LEU A 205 4.53 3.18 20.81
N GLY A 206 3.27 3.08 21.23
CA GLY A 206 2.77 1.88 21.90
C GLY A 206 3.09 0.62 21.07
N PRO A 207 3.20 -0.56 21.72
CA PRO A 207 3.49 -1.79 21.00
C PRO A 207 2.47 -1.98 19.88
N VAL A 208 2.95 -2.08 18.64
CA VAL A 208 2.07 -2.30 17.49
C VAL A 208 1.54 -3.72 17.64
N GLU A 209 0.26 -3.85 18.02
CA GLU A 209 -0.37 -5.16 18.16
C GLU A 209 -0.57 -5.78 16.77
N VAL A 210 0.33 -6.72 16.47
CA VAL A 210 0.31 -7.58 15.29
C VAL A 210 0.02 -9.00 15.76
N SER A 211 -0.94 -9.64 15.09
CA SER A 211 -1.36 -11.00 15.42
C SER A 211 -0.34 -12.06 15.04
N VAL A 212 0.63 -11.75 14.17
CA VAL A 212 1.65 -12.67 13.67
C VAL A 212 2.87 -12.69 14.58
N ASP A 213 3.39 -13.89 14.84
CA ASP A 213 4.69 -14.12 15.44
C ASP A 213 5.79 -13.98 14.36
N ILE A 214 6.36 -12.79 14.28
CA ILE A 214 7.39 -12.43 13.29
C ILE A 214 8.67 -13.23 13.51
N GLU A 215 9.03 -13.53 14.77
CA GLU A 215 10.24 -14.30 15.06
C GLU A 215 10.09 -15.76 14.62
N ALA A 216 8.91 -16.35 14.81
CA ALA A 216 8.60 -17.67 14.29
C ALA A 216 8.68 -17.71 12.75
N VAL A 217 8.16 -16.68 12.07
CA VAL A 217 8.23 -16.57 10.61
C VAL A 217 9.68 -16.52 10.14
N ARG A 218 10.54 -15.71 10.78
CA ARG A 218 11.98 -15.62 10.47
C ARG A 218 12.68 -16.98 10.61
N ARG A 219 12.51 -17.66 11.76
CA ARG A 219 13.09 -18.99 12.00
C ARG A 219 12.63 -20.03 10.98
N VAL A 220 11.39 -19.91 10.52
CA VAL A 220 10.84 -20.78 9.48
C VAL A 220 11.47 -20.47 8.12
N TYR A 221 11.57 -19.21 7.72
CA TYR A 221 12.24 -18.83 6.48
C TYR A 221 13.71 -19.25 6.45
N ASP A 222 14.46 -19.00 7.52
CA ASP A 222 15.87 -19.42 7.63
C ASP A 222 16.04 -20.92 7.37
N ARG A 223 15.11 -21.74 7.89
CA ARG A 223 15.14 -23.19 7.71
C ARG A 223 14.69 -23.62 6.31
N LEU A 224 13.65 -22.98 5.76
CA LEU A 224 13.07 -23.37 4.46
C LEU A 224 13.90 -22.91 3.27
N LEU A 225 14.44 -21.68 3.32
CA LEU A 225 15.20 -21.06 2.23
C LEU A 225 16.62 -21.62 2.10
N SER A 226 17.06 -22.45 3.05
CA SER A 226 18.25 -23.30 2.90
C SER A 226 18.15 -24.29 1.73
N ASN A 227 16.99 -24.44 1.09
CA ASN A 227 16.74 -25.37 -0.03
C ASN A 227 16.18 -24.64 -1.27
N GLU A 228 16.94 -24.64 -2.36
CA GLU A 228 16.59 -23.98 -3.63
C GLU A 228 15.21 -24.38 -4.19
N LYS A 229 14.76 -25.63 -3.98
CA LYS A 229 13.44 -26.08 -4.46
C LYS A 229 12.28 -25.36 -3.79
N MET A 230 12.52 -24.84 -2.59
CA MET A 230 11.53 -24.11 -1.79
C MET A 230 11.37 -22.70 -2.32
N GLU A 231 12.46 -22.07 -2.74
CA GLU A 231 12.47 -20.73 -3.31
C GLU A 231 11.54 -20.64 -4.53
N ALA A 232 11.66 -21.58 -5.46
CA ALA A 232 10.78 -21.64 -6.63
C ALA A 232 9.30 -21.87 -6.26
N ALA A 233 9.03 -22.61 -5.18
CA ALA A 233 7.68 -22.84 -4.70
C ALA A 233 7.04 -21.55 -4.15
N PHE A 234 7.80 -20.79 -3.36
CA PHE A 234 7.38 -19.48 -2.85
C PHE A 234 7.16 -18.47 -3.96
N LEU A 235 8.09 -18.36 -4.91
CA LEU A 235 7.97 -17.46 -6.05
C LEU A 235 6.68 -17.73 -6.82
N ASN A 236 6.44 -18.99 -7.20
CA ASN A 236 5.22 -19.35 -7.92
C ASN A 236 3.96 -19.05 -7.09
N ALA A 237 3.99 -19.34 -5.79
CA ALA A 237 2.87 -19.07 -4.90
C ALA A 237 2.54 -17.57 -4.81
N LEU A 238 3.57 -16.71 -4.70
CA LEU A 238 3.39 -15.26 -4.71
C LEU A 238 2.77 -14.77 -6.01
N VAL A 239 3.23 -15.27 -7.16
CA VAL A 239 2.66 -14.92 -8.47
C VAL A 239 1.17 -15.29 -8.57
N TYR A 240 0.74 -16.38 -7.92
CA TYR A 240 -0.68 -16.74 -7.85
C TYR A 240 -1.46 -15.94 -6.80
N LEU A 241 -0.82 -15.54 -5.71
CA LEU A 241 -1.43 -14.75 -4.63
C LEU A 241 -1.72 -13.31 -5.04
N THR A 242 -0.74 -12.63 -5.64
CA THR A 242 -0.78 -11.18 -5.85
C THR A 242 -1.98 -10.70 -6.66
N PRO A 243 -2.44 -11.36 -7.74
CA PRO A 243 -3.62 -10.90 -8.47
C PRO A 243 -4.90 -10.97 -7.62
N ASN A 244 -5.02 -11.96 -6.72
CA ASN A 244 -6.17 -12.07 -5.82
C ASN A 244 -6.13 -10.96 -4.76
N VAL A 245 -4.97 -10.73 -4.16
CA VAL A 245 -4.76 -9.64 -3.19
C VAL A 245 -5.02 -8.27 -3.83
N GLU A 246 -4.60 -8.08 -5.09
CA GLU A 246 -4.89 -6.85 -5.82
C GLU A 246 -6.40 -6.63 -5.99
N LEU A 247 -7.16 -7.68 -6.33
CA LEU A 247 -8.61 -7.59 -6.47
C LEU A 247 -9.29 -7.29 -5.14
N ASP A 248 -8.89 -7.98 -4.08
CA ASP A 248 -9.41 -7.81 -2.72
C ASP A 248 -9.23 -6.36 -2.25
N LEU A 249 -8.04 -5.79 -2.40
CA LEU A 249 -7.74 -4.42 -1.99
C LEU A 249 -8.37 -3.35 -2.89
N THR A 250 -8.55 -3.63 -4.19
CA THR A 250 -9.08 -2.62 -5.12
C THR A 250 -10.61 -2.55 -5.13
N TYR A 251 -11.29 -3.65 -4.81
CA TYR A 251 -12.74 -3.78 -5.04
C TYR A 251 -13.55 -4.26 -3.84
N LEU A 252 -12.94 -4.92 -2.87
CA LEU A 252 -13.65 -5.56 -1.76
C LEU A 252 -13.35 -4.91 -0.40
N ASP A 253 -12.44 -3.94 -0.33
CA ASP A 253 -12.03 -3.22 0.88
C ASP A 253 -11.79 -4.19 2.07
N VAL A 254 -11.16 -5.33 1.77
CA VAL A 254 -11.04 -6.46 2.73
C VAL A 254 -10.30 -6.05 4.00
N TYR A 255 -9.42 -5.07 3.91
CA TYR A 255 -8.70 -4.53 5.06
C TYR A 255 -9.63 -3.93 6.12
N ASP A 256 -10.68 -3.22 5.71
CA ASP A 256 -11.64 -2.60 6.63
C ASP A 256 -12.49 -3.67 7.33
N THR A 257 -12.73 -4.80 6.66
CA THR A 257 -13.47 -5.94 7.21
C THR A 257 -12.58 -6.80 8.11
N ASN A 258 -11.30 -6.95 7.76
CA ASN A 258 -10.35 -7.80 8.47
C ASN A 258 -8.97 -7.15 8.58
N PRO A 259 -8.61 -6.58 9.74
CA PRO A 259 -7.30 -5.95 9.94
C PRO A 259 -6.13 -6.96 9.93
N ASP A 260 -6.41 -8.25 10.14
CA ASP A 260 -5.41 -9.33 10.03
C ASP A 260 -4.96 -9.53 8.56
N TYR A 261 -5.61 -8.89 7.58
CA TYR A 261 -5.18 -8.93 6.18
C TYR A 261 -3.76 -8.39 5.98
N LEU A 262 -3.28 -7.53 6.89
CA LEU A 262 -1.90 -7.04 6.90
C LEU A 262 -0.85 -8.16 7.07
N ASN A 263 -1.24 -9.29 7.67
CA ASN A 263 -0.36 -10.43 7.93
C ASN A 263 0.29 -10.96 6.65
N ILE A 264 -0.42 -10.88 5.51
CA ILE A 264 0.12 -11.28 4.21
C ILE A 264 1.39 -10.48 3.90
N PHE A 265 1.33 -9.15 4.04
CA PHE A 265 2.44 -8.26 3.72
C PHE A 265 3.62 -8.46 4.67
N ILE A 266 3.32 -8.67 5.95
CA ILE A 266 4.34 -8.94 6.98
C ILE A 266 5.05 -10.25 6.65
N ILE A 267 4.31 -11.36 6.49
CA ILE A 267 4.91 -12.67 6.22
C ILE A 267 5.76 -12.65 4.94
N VAL A 268 5.27 -12.04 3.86
CA VAL A 268 6.01 -12.00 2.60
C VAL A 268 7.29 -11.16 2.72
N MET A 269 7.26 -10.03 3.42
CA MET A 269 8.42 -9.17 3.60
C MET A 269 9.50 -9.76 4.52
N GLU A 270 9.19 -10.77 5.34
CA GLU A 270 10.20 -11.50 6.12
C GLU A 270 11.02 -12.50 5.27
N ASN A 271 10.69 -12.69 3.99
CA ASN A 271 11.45 -13.57 3.11
C ASN A 271 12.82 -12.93 2.76
N SER A 272 13.91 -13.60 3.13
CA SER A 272 15.27 -13.10 2.88
C SER A 272 15.67 -13.09 1.40
N ASN A 273 15.01 -13.87 0.55
CA ASN A 273 15.39 -14.04 -0.86
C ASN A 273 14.66 -13.09 -1.82
N LEU A 274 13.92 -12.08 -1.33
CA LEU A 274 13.19 -11.15 -2.21
C LEU A 274 14.10 -10.34 -3.16
N HIS A 275 15.40 -10.27 -2.86
CA HIS A 275 16.43 -9.62 -3.68
C HIS A 275 16.93 -10.51 -4.85
N SER A 276 16.53 -11.77 -4.94
CA SER A 276 16.96 -12.64 -6.05
C SER A 276 16.34 -12.18 -7.37
N PRO A 277 17.07 -12.30 -8.50
CA PRO A 277 16.63 -11.75 -9.78
C PRO A 277 15.29 -12.33 -10.23
N GLU A 278 15.01 -13.60 -9.93
CA GLU A 278 13.74 -14.25 -10.27
C GLU A 278 12.55 -13.56 -9.57
N TYR A 279 12.73 -13.14 -8.31
CA TYR A 279 11.72 -12.38 -7.56
C TYR A 279 11.57 -10.98 -8.10
N LEU A 280 12.68 -10.28 -8.36
CA LEU A 280 12.68 -8.92 -8.90
C LEU A 280 12.01 -8.82 -10.28
N GLU A 281 12.14 -9.85 -11.12
CA GLU A 281 11.51 -9.89 -12.44
C GLU A 281 10.01 -10.19 -12.41
N THR A 282 9.57 -11.09 -11.52
CA THR A 282 8.23 -11.67 -11.62
C THR A 282 7.32 -11.33 -10.44
N ALA A 283 7.75 -11.62 -9.21
CA ALA A 283 6.88 -11.57 -8.03
C ALA A 283 6.85 -10.18 -7.38
N MET A 284 8.01 -9.55 -7.21
CA MET A 284 8.15 -8.26 -6.54
C MET A 284 7.41 -7.10 -7.21
N PRO A 285 7.40 -6.95 -8.55
CA PRO A 285 6.59 -5.92 -9.21
C PRO A 285 5.11 -6.02 -8.86
N LEU A 286 4.56 -7.24 -8.88
CA LEU A 286 3.16 -7.51 -8.56
C LEU A 286 2.87 -7.28 -7.07
N PHE A 287 3.79 -7.68 -6.22
CA PHE A 287 3.67 -7.49 -4.78
C PHE A 287 3.72 -6.01 -4.38
N CYS A 288 4.66 -5.23 -4.92
CA CYS A 288 4.75 -3.79 -4.71
C CYS A 288 3.46 -3.09 -5.15
N LYS A 289 2.89 -3.50 -6.29
CA LYS A 289 1.61 -2.96 -6.76
C LYS A 289 0.48 -3.21 -5.76
N CYS A 290 0.41 -4.40 -5.16
CA CYS A 290 -0.56 -4.69 -4.11
C CYS A 290 -0.32 -3.84 -2.86
N MET A 291 0.94 -3.72 -2.42
CA MET A 291 1.29 -2.96 -1.22
C MET A 291 0.99 -1.46 -1.39
N SER A 292 1.19 -0.91 -2.59
CA SER A 292 0.87 0.48 -2.92
C SER A 292 -0.62 0.81 -2.88
N LYS A 293 -1.49 -0.22 -2.88
CA LYS A 293 -2.96 -0.10 -2.81
C LYS A 293 -3.51 -0.28 -1.41
N LEU A 294 -2.66 -0.55 -0.41
CA LEU A 294 -3.10 -0.62 0.97
C LEU A 294 -3.69 0.73 1.42
N PRO A 295 -4.78 0.72 2.22
CA PRO A 295 -5.30 1.94 2.83
C PRO A 295 -4.25 2.65 3.68
N LEU A 296 -4.37 3.98 3.80
CA LEU A 296 -3.42 4.80 4.55
C LEU A 296 -3.19 4.32 6.01
N PRO A 297 -4.22 3.91 6.79
CA PRO A 297 -4.00 3.37 8.13
C PRO A 297 -3.20 2.07 8.14
N ALA A 298 -3.36 1.24 7.10
CA ALA A 298 -2.63 -0.01 6.95
C ALA A 298 -1.14 0.25 6.66
N GLN A 299 -0.85 1.21 5.77
CA GLN A 299 0.51 1.66 5.47
C GLN A 299 1.18 2.22 6.73
N ALA A 300 0.49 3.09 7.47
CA ALA A 300 0.99 3.65 8.73
C ALA A 300 1.27 2.57 9.78
N LYS A 301 0.37 1.58 9.94
CA LYS A 301 0.58 0.44 10.85
C LYS A 301 1.81 -0.40 10.45
N LEU A 302 2.00 -0.63 9.16
CA LEU A 302 3.16 -1.37 8.64
C LEU A 302 4.46 -0.59 8.87
N THR A 303 4.47 0.71 8.62
CA THR A 303 5.60 1.59 8.86
C THR A 303 5.99 1.65 10.34
N ARG A 304 5.02 1.76 11.26
CA ARG A 304 5.25 1.68 12.72
C ARG A 304 5.77 0.32 13.18
N LEU A 305 5.39 -0.76 12.50
CA LEU A 305 5.93 -2.09 12.79
C LEU A 305 7.40 -2.17 12.38
N TRP A 306 7.71 -1.73 11.16
CA TRP A 306 9.07 -1.78 10.62
C TRP A 306 10.04 -0.86 11.35
N SER A 307 9.58 0.23 11.96
CA SER A 307 10.45 1.08 12.77
C SER A 307 11.00 0.38 14.02
N GLN A 308 10.40 -0.74 14.43
CA GLN A 308 10.85 -1.56 15.56
C GLN A 308 11.83 -2.66 15.14
N TYR A 309 12.11 -2.79 13.83
CA TYR A 309 13.02 -3.82 13.32
C TYR A 309 14.49 -3.42 13.49
N SER A 310 15.39 -4.39 13.34
CA SER A 310 16.83 -4.10 13.35
C SER A 310 17.22 -3.29 12.11
N VAL A 311 18.27 -2.48 12.25
CA VAL A 311 18.83 -1.67 11.16
C VAL A 311 19.19 -2.53 9.94
N GLU A 312 19.72 -3.73 10.18
CA GLU A 312 20.07 -4.69 9.12
C GLU A 312 18.84 -5.11 8.30
N HIS A 313 17.71 -5.34 8.96
CA HIS A 313 16.49 -5.77 8.30
C HIS A 313 15.84 -4.63 7.51
N ILE A 314 15.79 -3.42 8.08
CA ILE A 314 15.32 -2.22 7.36
C ILE A 314 16.19 -1.93 6.14
N ARG A 315 17.52 -2.08 6.29
CA ARG A 315 18.46 -1.94 5.17
C ARG A 315 18.19 -2.96 4.07
N SER A 316 17.98 -4.24 4.43
CA SER A 316 17.65 -5.27 3.44
C SER A 316 16.35 -4.97 2.68
N MET A 317 15.31 -4.47 3.37
CA MET A 317 14.07 -4.03 2.72
C MET A 317 14.31 -2.84 1.78
N MET A 318 15.07 -1.84 2.22
CA MET A 318 15.45 -0.68 1.42
C MET A 318 16.21 -1.11 0.15
N GLU A 319 17.24 -1.95 0.30
CA GLU A 319 18.04 -2.48 -0.80
C GLU A 319 17.17 -3.25 -1.80
N THR A 320 16.22 -4.06 -1.33
CA THR A 320 15.31 -4.81 -2.21
C THR A 320 14.48 -3.89 -3.10
N PHE A 321 13.86 -2.84 -2.54
CA PHE A 321 13.08 -1.89 -3.35
C PHE A 321 13.96 -1.03 -4.26
N GLN A 322 15.14 -0.63 -3.79
CA GLN A 322 16.08 0.10 -4.64
C GLN A 322 16.59 -0.73 -5.81
N GLN A 323 16.94 -1.99 -5.57
CA GLN A 323 17.36 -2.92 -6.61
C GLN A 323 16.24 -3.15 -7.62
N LEU A 324 14.98 -3.27 -7.19
CA LEU A 324 13.84 -3.36 -8.09
C LEU A 324 13.71 -2.12 -8.99
N ILE A 325 13.82 -0.92 -8.41
CA ILE A 325 13.77 0.35 -9.16
C ILE A 325 14.93 0.39 -10.15
N THR A 326 16.15 0.17 -9.69
CA THR A 326 17.36 0.20 -10.52
C THR A 326 17.31 -0.84 -11.64
N TYR A 327 16.91 -2.07 -11.34
CA TYR A 327 16.76 -3.14 -12.32
C TYR A 327 15.76 -2.75 -13.41
N THR A 328 14.56 -2.32 -13.01
CA THR A 328 13.51 -1.91 -13.96
C THR A 328 13.97 -0.72 -14.80
N VAL A 329 14.64 0.26 -14.17
CA VAL A 329 15.09 1.47 -14.85
C VAL A 329 16.20 1.18 -15.87
N ILE A 330 17.13 0.29 -15.55
CA ILE A 330 18.24 -0.07 -16.46
C ILE A 330 17.76 -1.01 -17.58
N SER A 331 16.80 -1.89 -17.29
CA SER A 331 16.27 -2.85 -18.27
C SER A 331 15.32 -2.20 -19.29
N ASN A 332 14.74 -1.05 -18.98
CA ASN A 332 13.83 -0.32 -19.86
C ASN A 332 14.50 0.92 -20.47
N GLU A 333 14.02 1.31 -21.66
CA GLU A 333 14.42 2.57 -22.28
C GLU A 333 13.35 3.63 -22.00
N TYR A 334 13.75 4.74 -21.37
CA TYR A 334 12.89 5.90 -21.15
C TYR A 334 13.28 7.03 -22.08
N ASP A 335 12.28 7.63 -22.69
CA ASP A 335 12.42 8.76 -23.61
C ASP A 335 11.31 9.79 -23.34
N SER A 336 11.24 10.81 -24.18
CA SER A 336 10.24 11.86 -24.00
C SER A 336 8.80 11.40 -24.19
N ASP A 337 8.55 10.25 -24.82
CA ASP A 337 7.21 9.68 -25.04
C ASP A 337 6.86 8.58 -24.02
N SER A 338 7.88 7.90 -23.46
CA SER A 338 7.80 6.84 -22.46
C SER A 338 8.52 7.27 -21.18
N LEU A 339 7.76 7.91 -20.27
CA LEU A 339 8.29 8.45 -19.03
C LEU A 339 8.37 7.37 -17.94
N VAL A 340 9.39 7.46 -17.09
CA VAL A 340 9.51 6.61 -15.89
C VAL A 340 8.34 6.79 -14.91
N ASN A 341 7.66 7.93 -14.96
CA ASN A 341 6.42 8.20 -14.21
C ASN A 341 5.24 7.29 -14.58
N ASP A 342 5.22 6.77 -15.82
CA ASP A 342 4.15 5.92 -16.32
C ASP A 342 4.45 4.42 -16.07
N ASP A 343 5.65 4.08 -15.58
CA ASP A 343 6.05 2.72 -15.23
C ASP A 343 5.46 2.30 -13.87
N GLU A 344 4.41 1.47 -13.90
CA GLU A 344 3.73 1.01 -12.69
C GLU A 344 4.66 0.28 -11.70
N CYS A 345 5.70 -0.42 -12.19
CA CYS A 345 6.65 -1.14 -11.34
C CYS A 345 7.50 -0.15 -10.54
N VAL A 346 8.12 0.81 -11.23
CA VAL A 346 8.97 1.83 -10.58
C VAL A 346 8.15 2.67 -9.61
N VAL A 347 6.95 3.11 -10.02
CA VAL A 347 6.06 3.89 -9.17
C VAL A 347 5.62 3.12 -7.93
N ALA A 348 5.22 1.86 -8.09
CA ALA A 348 4.81 1.03 -6.95
C ALA A 348 5.98 0.79 -6.00
N ALA A 349 7.17 0.48 -6.53
CA ALA A 349 8.38 0.29 -5.74
C ALA A 349 8.79 1.56 -4.98
N ALA A 350 8.70 2.74 -5.61
CA ALA A 350 8.98 4.02 -4.95
C ALA A 350 8.00 4.31 -3.79
N LYS A 351 6.70 4.00 -3.97
CA LYS A 351 5.70 4.09 -2.89
C LYS A 351 5.99 3.12 -1.75
N CYS A 352 6.49 1.92 -2.05
CA CYS A 352 6.89 0.93 -1.04
C CYS A 352 8.15 1.38 -0.29
N LEU A 353 9.15 1.89 -1.01
CA LEU A 353 10.37 2.46 -0.43
C LEU A 353 10.05 3.65 0.49
N LYS A 354 9.02 4.44 0.18
CA LYS A 354 8.53 5.51 1.06
C LYS A 354 8.12 4.99 2.44
N LEU A 355 7.46 3.83 2.52
CA LEU A 355 7.08 3.21 3.79
C LEU A 355 8.31 2.85 4.64
N VAL A 356 9.35 2.33 3.98
CA VAL A 356 10.65 2.00 4.61
C VAL A 356 11.39 3.27 5.05
N PHE A 357 11.34 4.32 4.23
CA PHE A 357 11.93 5.63 4.56
C PHE A 357 11.31 6.24 5.83
N TYR A 358 9.99 6.24 5.96
CA TYR A 358 9.36 6.71 7.20
C TYR A 358 9.61 5.77 8.38
N ALA A 359 9.72 4.44 8.16
CA ALA A 359 10.10 3.52 9.23
C ALA A 359 11.52 3.81 9.74
N ASN A 360 12.43 4.16 8.83
CA ASN A 360 13.80 4.60 9.11
C ASN A 360 13.86 5.90 9.92
N VAL A 361 12.94 6.84 9.64
CA VAL A 361 12.78 8.08 10.41
C VAL A 361 12.23 7.78 11.81
N LEU A 362 11.15 7.00 11.90
CA LEU A 362 10.50 6.65 13.17
C LEU A 362 11.38 5.84 14.12
N GLY A 363 12.24 4.97 13.57
CA GLY A 363 13.17 4.19 14.38
C GLY A 363 14.42 4.97 14.79
N GLY A 364 14.62 6.18 14.24
CA GLY A 364 15.74 7.05 14.53
C GLY A 364 15.52 7.95 15.75
N ASP A 365 16.46 8.87 15.97
CA ASP A 365 16.39 9.87 17.04
C ASP A 365 15.56 11.09 16.56
N LEU A 366 14.33 11.23 17.08
CA LEU A 366 13.40 12.33 16.76
C LEU A 366 13.46 13.46 17.79
N ASP A 367 13.22 14.68 17.32
CA ASP A 367 13.17 15.92 18.10
C ASP A 367 11.89 16.70 17.82
N THR A 368 10.82 16.35 18.53
CA THR A 368 9.48 16.91 18.32
C THR A 368 9.16 18.10 19.23
N GLY A 369 10.12 18.53 20.06
CA GLY A 369 9.90 19.58 21.06
C GLY A 369 9.67 20.98 20.48
N HIS A 370 9.86 21.16 19.17
CA HIS A 370 9.75 22.46 18.47
C HIS A 370 8.46 22.60 17.64
N ASN A 371 7.65 21.53 17.51
CA ASN A 371 6.52 21.51 16.57
C ASN A 371 5.32 22.34 17.05
N GLU A 372 5.10 22.42 18.37
CA GLU A 372 3.93 23.12 18.95
C GLU A 372 3.95 24.63 18.67
N GLU A 373 5.14 25.25 18.61
CA GLU A 373 5.29 26.69 18.34
C GLU A 373 5.06 27.01 16.85
N GLU A 374 5.49 26.13 15.94
CA GLU A 374 5.36 26.35 14.49
C GLU A 374 3.92 26.13 13.99
N GLU A 375 3.19 25.14 14.54
CA GLU A 375 1.80 24.86 14.17
C GLU A 375 0.87 26.03 14.55
N GLU A 376 1.08 26.67 15.71
CA GLU A 376 0.32 27.86 16.13
C GLU A 376 0.55 29.07 15.20
N GLU A 377 1.77 29.25 14.68
CA GLU A 377 2.11 30.32 13.73
C GLU A 377 1.53 30.09 12.31
N GLU A 378 1.51 28.85 11.83
CA GLU A 378 0.91 28.48 10.54
C GLU A 378 -0.62 28.63 10.56
N GLU A 379 -1.31 28.16 11.61
CA GLU A 379 -2.77 28.31 11.75
C GLU A 379 -3.20 29.79 11.85
N ALA A 380 -2.39 30.63 12.52
CA ALA A 380 -2.63 32.07 12.59
C ALA A 380 -2.50 32.75 11.21
N SER A 381 -1.58 32.26 10.37
CA SER A 381 -1.30 32.78 9.03
C SER A 381 -2.38 32.42 7.99
N GLU A 382 -2.98 31.23 8.07
CA GLU A 382 -4.08 30.81 7.18
C GLU A 382 -5.43 31.46 7.52
N SER A 383 -5.62 31.91 8.76
CA SER A 383 -6.89 32.52 9.22
C SER A 383 -7.08 33.99 8.79
N SER A 384 -6.07 34.62 8.19
CA SER A 384 -6.05 36.05 7.91
C SER A 384 -6.11 36.39 6.41
N GLU A 385 -7.24 37.01 6.02
CA GLU A 385 -7.56 37.60 4.72
C GLU A 385 -7.85 36.63 3.56
N LEU A 386 -9.13 36.56 3.17
CA LEU A 386 -9.59 35.98 1.91
C LEU A 386 -8.96 36.77 0.75
N THR A 387 -7.92 36.21 0.14
CA THR A 387 -7.13 36.92 -0.86
C THR A 387 -7.89 36.98 -2.19
N LEU A 388 -7.70 38.02 -2.99
CA LEU A 388 -8.33 38.15 -4.31
C LEU A 388 -7.91 37.00 -5.28
N GLN A 389 -6.82 36.26 -4.98
CA GLN A 389 -6.47 34.97 -5.60
C GLN A 389 -7.60 33.91 -5.43
N ASP A 390 -8.26 33.89 -4.28
CA ASP A 390 -9.31 32.95 -3.91
C ASP A 390 -10.58 33.24 -4.74
N LEU A 391 -10.86 34.53 -4.96
CA LEU A 391 -11.94 35.03 -5.83
C LEU A 391 -11.72 34.72 -7.32
N LEU A 392 -10.47 34.61 -7.77
CA LEU A 392 -10.10 34.25 -9.15
C LEU A 392 -10.01 32.74 -9.39
N GLY A 393 -10.16 31.92 -8.34
CA GLY A 393 -10.15 30.45 -8.43
C GLY A 393 -8.79 29.84 -8.77
N GLU A 394 -7.69 30.59 -8.63
CA GLU A 394 -6.32 30.11 -8.91
C GLU A 394 -5.74 29.25 -7.76
N GLU A 395 -6.31 29.30 -6.55
CA GLU A 395 -5.93 28.40 -5.43
C GLU A 395 -6.16 26.92 -5.75
N ARG A 396 -7.12 26.59 -6.61
CA ARG A 396 -7.33 25.20 -7.05
C ARG A 396 -6.14 24.63 -7.82
N ARG A 397 -5.28 25.48 -8.36
CA ARG A 397 -4.11 25.09 -9.17
C ARG A 397 -2.80 25.20 -8.38
N ASN A 398 -2.73 26.13 -7.44
CA ASN A 398 -1.55 26.38 -6.62
C ASN A 398 -1.97 26.41 -5.15
N LYS A 399 -2.06 25.24 -4.50
CA LYS A 399 -2.19 25.17 -3.04
C LYS A 399 -1.00 25.92 -2.43
N LYS A 400 -1.26 26.93 -1.61
CA LYS A 400 -0.22 27.60 -0.80
C LYS A 400 0.24 26.63 0.30
N GLY A 401 1.52 26.65 0.61
CA GLY A 401 2.13 25.81 1.64
C GLY A 401 2.86 24.56 1.12
N PRO A 402 3.82 24.01 1.90
CA PRO A 402 4.46 22.73 1.59
C PRO A 402 3.40 21.64 1.50
N ARG A 403 3.47 20.77 0.47
CA ARG A 403 2.60 19.60 0.43
C ARG A 403 3.00 18.64 1.54
N VAL A 404 2.15 18.52 2.56
CA VAL A 404 2.30 17.50 3.60
C VAL A 404 1.88 16.14 3.06
N ASP A 405 2.75 15.14 3.21
CA ASP A 405 2.44 13.77 2.80
C ASP A 405 1.33 13.21 3.71
N PRO A 406 0.25 12.62 3.16
CA PRO A 406 -0.78 11.99 3.98
C PRO A 406 -0.24 10.97 4.98
N LEU A 407 0.84 10.26 4.63
CA LEU A 407 1.47 9.28 5.52
C LEU A 407 2.24 9.96 6.65
N GLU A 408 2.88 11.09 6.40
CA GLU A 408 3.57 11.91 7.40
C GLU A 408 2.57 12.39 8.46
N LYS A 409 1.40 12.88 8.02
CA LYS A 409 0.29 13.29 8.89
C LYS A 409 -0.28 12.13 9.71
N GLU A 410 -0.52 10.97 9.09
CA GLU A 410 -1.05 9.78 9.77
C GLU A 410 -0.08 9.22 10.82
N LEU A 411 1.23 9.33 10.55
CA LEU A 411 2.28 8.91 11.48
C LEU A 411 2.52 9.93 12.59
N GLY A 412 2.21 11.21 12.36
CA GLY A 412 2.42 12.30 13.31
C GLY A 412 3.89 12.66 13.48
N VAL A 413 4.68 12.54 12.41
CA VAL A 413 6.14 12.79 12.45
C VAL A 413 6.54 13.55 11.21
N ARG A 414 7.31 14.63 11.36
CA ARG A 414 7.90 15.34 10.22
C ARG A 414 9.28 14.80 9.91
N THR A 415 9.63 14.74 8.62
CA THR A 415 10.97 14.29 8.22
C THR A 415 12.10 15.19 8.75
N LEU A 416 11.78 16.47 8.99
CA LEU A 416 12.68 17.48 9.55
C LEU A 416 12.99 17.27 11.04
N ASP A 417 12.10 16.60 11.77
CA ASP A 417 12.25 16.33 13.20
C ASP A 417 13.30 15.23 13.46
N CYS A 418 13.75 14.53 12.42
CA CYS A 418 14.72 13.45 12.51
C CYS A 418 16.15 13.98 12.62
N ARG A 419 16.73 13.92 13.83
CA ARG A 419 18.14 14.30 14.06
C ARG A 419 19.09 13.23 13.58
N ARG A 420 18.75 11.95 13.80
CA ARG A 420 19.58 10.82 13.38
C ARG A 420 18.72 9.65 12.90
N PRO A 421 18.58 9.45 11.58
CA PRO A 421 17.86 8.28 11.07
C PRO A 421 18.64 6.99 11.33
N LEU A 422 17.98 5.83 11.27
CA LEU A 422 18.65 4.51 11.41
C LEU A 422 19.66 4.25 10.29
N ILE A 423 19.32 4.69 9.09
CA ILE A 423 20.07 4.61 7.84
C ILE A 423 20.18 6.03 7.27
N PRO A 424 21.38 6.48 6.88
CA PRO A 424 21.59 7.79 6.26
C PRO A 424 20.65 8.04 5.07
N PHE A 425 20.12 9.26 4.94
CA PHE A 425 19.18 9.60 3.87
C PHE A 425 19.81 9.53 2.48
N GLU A 426 21.13 9.66 2.38
CA GLU A 426 21.89 9.52 1.14
C GLU A 426 21.78 8.10 0.58
N GLU A 427 21.66 7.08 1.44
CA GLU A 427 21.49 5.69 0.99
C GLU A 427 20.14 5.47 0.31
N PHE A 428 19.15 6.37 0.49
CA PHE A 428 17.84 6.27 -0.17
C PHE A 428 17.80 6.84 -1.59
N VAL A 429 18.83 7.58 -2.01
CA VAL A 429 18.92 8.20 -3.33
C VAL A 429 19.16 7.14 -4.41
N ASN A 430 18.34 7.15 -5.47
CA ASN A 430 18.49 6.21 -6.59
C ASN A 430 19.06 6.94 -7.82
N GLU A 431 20.36 6.85 -8.07
CA GLU A 431 21.00 7.57 -9.18
C GLU A 431 20.45 7.19 -10.57
N PRO A 432 20.27 5.90 -10.94
CA PRO A 432 19.71 5.53 -12.24
C PRO A 432 18.35 6.14 -12.52
N LEU A 433 17.47 6.22 -11.51
CA LEU A 433 16.19 6.91 -11.61
C LEU A 433 16.36 8.41 -11.88
N ASN A 434 17.31 9.05 -11.18
CA ASN A 434 17.55 10.49 -11.34
C ASN A 434 18.07 10.84 -12.74
N ASP A 435 18.85 9.95 -13.36
CA ASP A 435 19.40 10.15 -14.71
C ASP A 435 18.32 10.12 -15.81
N VAL A 436 17.27 9.31 -15.62
CA VAL A 436 16.17 9.16 -16.61
C VAL A 436 14.98 10.09 -16.33
N LEU A 437 14.93 10.74 -15.16
CA LEU A 437 13.77 11.54 -14.75
C LEU A 437 13.73 12.91 -15.45
N GLU A 438 12.73 13.12 -16.30
CA GLU A 438 12.46 14.41 -16.92
C GLU A 438 11.72 15.36 -15.96
N MET A 439 12.49 16.17 -15.23
CA MET A 439 11.99 17.02 -14.15
C MET A 439 10.96 18.08 -14.57
N ASP A 440 11.00 18.58 -15.81
CA ASP A 440 9.99 19.53 -16.31
C ASP A 440 8.59 18.89 -16.42
N LYS A 441 8.53 17.64 -16.86
CA LYS A 441 7.29 16.85 -16.93
C LYS A 441 6.87 16.37 -15.55
N ASP A 442 7.81 15.87 -14.75
CA ASP A 442 7.54 15.44 -13.36
C ASP A 442 6.95 16.58 -12.52
N PHE A 443 7.50 17.79 -12.64
CA PHE A 443 6.98 18.98 -11.97
C PHE A 443 5.55 19.34 -12.42
N THR A 444 5.24 19.12 -13.70
CA THR A 444 3.89 19.33 -14.22
C THR A 444 2.91 18.34 -13.59
N PHE A 445 3.30 17.06 -13.44
CA PHE A 445 2.50 16.06 -12.71
C PHE A 445 2.41 16.36 -11.23
N PHE A 446 3.44 16.96 -10.64
CA PHE A 446 3.38 17.45 -9.27
C PHE A 446 2.29 18.53 -9.15
N LYS A 447 2.28 19.57 -9.99
CA LYS A 447 1.31 20.68 -9.86
C LYS A 447 -0.12 20.30 -10.26
N VAL A 448 -0.30 19.48 -11.30
CA VAL A 448 -1.62 19.00 -11.73
C VAL A 448 -2.13 17.95 -10.74
N ASP A 449 -3.40 18.02 -10.37
CA ASP A 449 -4.03 17.20 -9.33
C ASP A 449 -3.59 15.71 -9.35
N SER A 450 -3.18 15.21 -8.19
CA SER A 450 -2.37 13.99 -7.99
C SER A 450 -3.07 12.68 -8.35
N GLU A 451 -4.35 12.73 -8.69
CA GLU A 451 -5.13 11.53 -9.02
C GLU A 451 -4.82 10.98 -10.42
N SER A 452 -4.26 11.80 -11.32
CA SER A 452 -4.11 11.41 -12.72
C SER A 452 -2.76 10.77 -13.05
N LYS A 453 -1.65 11.26 -12.46
CA LYS A 453 -0.28 10.80 -12.73
C LYS A 453 0.59 10.94 -11.49
N PHE A 454 1.53 10.00 -11.34
CA PHE A 454 2.49 10.00 -10.23
C PHE A 454 3.65 10.96 -10.51
N SER A 455 4.10 11.66 -9.47
CA SER A 455 5.30 12.50 -9.51
C SER A 455 6.30 12.07 -8.45
N PHE A 456 7.57 11.96 -8.82
CA PHE A 456 8.66 11.63 -7.90
C PHE A 456 8.99 12.78 -6.95
N GLN A 457 8.56 14.02 -7.24
CA GLN A 457 8.60 15.11 -6.25
C GLN A 457 7.80 14.82 -4.98
N THR A 458 6.82 13.90 -5.03
CA THR A 458 6.10 13.42 -3.83
C THR A 458 6.93 12.47 -2.97
N CYS A 459 8.08 12.01 -3.47
CA CYS A 459 9.01 11.11 -2.81
C CYS A 459 10.42 11.74 -2.82
N PRO A 460 10.65 12.90 -2.17
CA PRO A 460 11.90 13.64 -2.31
C PRO A 460 13.12 12.85 -1.81
N PHE A 461 12.95 11.88 -0.91
CA PHE A 461 14.06 11.06 -0.39
C PHE A 461 14.81 10.26 -1.48
N ILE A 462 14.15 9.92 -2.60
CA ILE A 462 14.78 9.14 -3.69
C ILE A 462 15.59 10.00 -4.65
N LEU A 463 15.38 11.32 -4.61
CA LEU A 463 15.98 12.27 -5.55
C LEU A 463 17.30 12.82 -5.02
N ASN A 464 18.27 12.96 -5.93
CA ASN A 464 19.56 13.58 -5.62
C ASN A 464 19.45 15.12 -5.56
N ALA A 465 20.52 15.78 -5.10
CA ALA A 465 20.54 17.23 -4.93
C ALA A 465 20.35 18.00 -6.25
N CYS A 466 20.91 17.50 -7.36
CA CYS A 466 20.81 18.12 -8.68
C CYS A 466 19.35 18.13 -9.17
N THR A 467 18.68 16.98 -9.09
CA THR A 467 17.28 16.79 -9.50
C THR A 467 16.34 17.62 -8.64
N LYS A 468 16.56 17.67 -7.32
CA LYS A 468 15.82 18.56 -6.41
C LYS A 468 16.00 20.03 -6.78
N SER A 469 17.22 20.46 -7.09
CA SER A 469 17.49 21.84 -7.51
C SER A 469 16.76 22.21 -8.81
N LEU A 470 16.62 21.27 -9.76
CA LEU A 470 15.83 21.48 -10.97
C LEU A 470 14.34 21.63 -10.64
N GLY A 471 13.83 20.82 -9.71
CA GLY A 471 12.46 20.94 -9.20
C GLY A 471 12.18 22.32 -8.61
N LEU A 472 13.06 22.81 -7.73
CA LEU A 472 12.99 24.15 -7.15
C LEU A 472 13.08 25.24 -8.22
N TYR A 473 13.92 25.05 -9.25
CA TYR A 473 14.00 25.99 -10.37
C TYR A 473 12.67 26.10 -11.12
N TYR A 474 11.99 24.98 -11.39
CA TYR A 474 10.69 25.00 -12.05
C TYR A 474 9.60 25.62 -11.17
N ASP A 475 9.61 25.34 -9.87
CA ASP A 475 8.68 25.95 -8.92
C ASP A 475 8.83 27.47 -8.88
N ASN A 476 10.06 27.96 -8.66
CA ASN A 476 10.35 29.39 -8.67
C ASN A 476 9.92 30.06 -9.99
N ARG A 477 10.22 29.42 -11.12
CA ARG A 477 9.90 29.96 -12.44
C ARG A 477 8.40 30.04 -12.67
N ILE A 478 7.66 29.00 -12.30
CA ILE A 478 6.20 28.94 -12.47
C ILE A 478 5.50 29.91 -11.52
N SER A 479 5.92 29.97 -10.27
CA SER A 479 5.44 30.94 -9.28
C SER A 479 5.67 32.39 -9.74
N MET A 480 6.86 32.69 -10.30
CA MET A 480 7.11 34.01 -10.87
C MET A 480 6.17 34.33 -12.06
N TYR A 481 5.85 33.35 -12.90
CA TYR A 481 4.90 33.56 -14.01
C TYR A 481 3.46 33.72 -13.53
N SER A 482 3.01 32.99 -12.51
CA SER A 482 1.68 33.17 -11.93
C SER A 482 1.56 34.56 -11.29
N GLU A 483 2.53 34.97 -10.47
CA GLU A 483 2.52 36.28 -9.84
C GLU A 483 2.53 37.43 -10.85
N ARG A 484 3.28 37.30 -11.96
CA ARG A 484 3.24 38.28 -13.06
C ARG A 484 1.87 38.36 -13.73
N ARG A 485 1.21 37.22 -13.95
CA ARG A 485 -0.15 37.17 -14.55
C ARG A 485 -1.16 37.82 -13.63
N ILE A 486 -1.11 37.49 -12.34
CA ILE A 486 -1.95 38.05 -11.29
C ILE A 486 -1.75 39.56 -11.23
N THR A 487 -0.51 40.03 -11.13
CA THR A 487 -0.17 41.47 -11.12
C THR A 487 -0.70 42.20 -12.36
N ALA A 488 -0.63 41.58 -13.54
CA ALA A 488 -1.19 42.16 -14.77
C ALA A 488 -2.73 42.28 -14.71
N LEU A 489 -3.42 41.29 -14.15
CA LEU A 489 -4.87 41.36 -13.90
C LEU A 489 -5.21 42.45 -12.88
N TYR A 490 -4.47 42.56 -11.78
CA TYR A 490 -4.63 43.63 -10.78
C TYR A 490 -4.46 45.01 -11.42
N SER A 491 -3.44 45.20 -12.26
CA SER A 491 -3.21 46.47 -12.96
C SER A 491 -4.36 46.84 -13.90
N LEU A 492 -5.07 45.86 -14.47
CA LEU A 492 -6.25 46.10 -15.31
C LEU A 492 -7.49 46.50 -14.48
N VAL A 493 -7.63 45.96 -13.26
CA VAL A 493 -8.81 46.19 -12.40
C VAL A 493 -8.67 47.48 -11.56
N GLN A 494 -7.50 47.75 -10.99
CA GLN A 494 -7.26 48.91 -10.11
C GLN A 494 -6.61 50.12 -10.81
N GLY A 495 -6.24 50.00 -12.09
CA GLY A 495 -5.65 51.09 -12.87
C GLY A 495 -4.26 51.55 -12.39
N GLN A 496 -3.63 50.79 -11.49
CA GLN A 496 -2.32 51.08 -10.91
C GLN A 496 -1.30 50.06 -11.44
N GLN A 497 -0.21 50.55 -12.05
CA GLN A 497 0.90 49.68 -12.50
C GLN A 497 1.70 49.20 -11.29
N LEU A 498 1.29 48.07 -10.70
CA LEU A 498 2.13 47.31 -9.80
C LEU A 498 3.25 46.67 -10.64
N ASN A 499 4.50 47.06 -10.39
CA ASN A 499 5.65 46.45 -11.05
C ASN A 499 5.96 45.12 -10.35
N PRO A 500 6.05 43.98 -11.07
CA PRO A 500 6.32 42.67 -10.48
C PRO A 500 7.78 42.46 -10.06
N TYR A 501 8.54 43.55 -9.90
CA TYR A 501 9.95 43.53 -9.54
C TYR A 501 10.13 44.31 -8.24
N LEU A 502 10.93 43.76 -7.32
CA LEU A 502 11.40 44.49 -6.15
C LEU A 502 12.19 45.71 -6.61
N ARG A 503 11.61 46.90 -6.41
CA ARG A 503 12.19 48.15 -6.88
C ARG A 503 13.04 48.76 -5.77
N LEU A 504 14.29 48.30 -5.67
CA LEU A 504 15.26 48.87 -4.74
C LEU A 504 15.65 50.29 -5.20
N LYS A 505 15.38 51.30 -4.38
CA LYS A 505 15.82 52.68 -4.61
C LYS A 505 17.11 52.90 -3.83
N VAL A 506 18.23 52.55 -4.45
CA VAL A 506 19.55 52.64 -3.83
C VAL A 506 20.17 53.99 -4.13
N ARG A 507 20.53 54.76 -3.10
CA ARG A 507 21.33 55.98 -3.25
C ARG A 507 22.80 55.60 -3.41
N ARG A 508 23.51 56.30 -4.30
CA ARG A 508 24.94 56.04 -4.56
C ARG A 508 25.82 56.13 -3.32
N ASP A 509 25.44 56.96 -2.35
CA ASP A 509 26.23 57.19 -1.15
C ASP A 509 25.92 56.17 -0.03
N HIS A 510 24.82 55.41 -0.15
CA HIS A 510 24.33 54.49 0.89
C HIS A 510 23.95 53.14 0.26
N ILE A 511 24.85 52.60 -0.57
CA ILE A 511 24.57 51.39 -1.35
C ILE A 511 24.31 50.18 -0.46
N ILE A 512 25.00 50.09 0.68
CA ILE A 512 24.88 48.94 1.60
C ILE A 512 23.57 49.06 2.38
N ASP A 513 23.32 50.20 3.02
CA ASP A 513 22.13 50.41 3.87
C ASP A 513 20.83 50.36 3.06
N ASP A 514 20.82 50.92 1.84
CA ASP A 514 19.62 50.95 1.00
C ASP A 514 19.39 49.61 0.24
N ALA A 515 20.34 48.67 0.25
CA ALA A 515 20.23 47.35 -0.41
C ALA A 515 19.95 46.19 0.55
N LEU A 516 20.10 46.39 1.86
CA LEU A 516 19.84 45.39 2.90
C LEU A 516 18.38 45.39 3.42
N VAL A 517 17.43 45.87 2.60
CA VAL A 517 15.98 45.86 2.94
C VAL A 517 15.42 44.45 2.85
#